data_AF-Q2LQY5-F1
#
_entry.id   AF-Q2LQY5-F1
#
_cell.length_a   1.000
_cell.length_b   1.000
_cell.length_c   1.000
_cell.angle_alpha   90.00
_cell.angle_beta   90.00
_cell.angle_gamma   90.00
#
_symmetry.space_group_name_H-M   'P 1'
#
loop_
_entity.id
_entity.type
_entity.pdbx_description
1 polymer ?
#
loop_
_entity_poly.entity_id
_entity_poly.type
_entity_poly.pdbx_seq_one_letter_code
_entity_poly.pdbx_strand_id
1 'polypeptide(L)'
;MVMLEKKLQNDVVNTGKDDIVYVNKDGSRLSPEIAKLIRDSGYQLSDVALMLIEAVAAELGNPDSFTARHKINEISKSFPYHHRTLANRDSLGTGPKEHINIGKYKFYRNLSILEMLCKDLCK
;
A
#
# COMPACT_ATOMS: atom_id res chain seq x y z
N MET A 1 39.33 -3.23 -12.26
CA MET A 1 37.92 -3.66 -12.37
C MET A 1 37.57 -4.31 -11.04
N VAL A 2 37.01 -3.56 -10.10
CA VAL A 2 36.56 -4.07 -8.79
C VAL A 2 35.16 -3.50 -8.57
N MET A 3 34.22 -4.41 -8.37
CA MET A 3 32.79 -4.17 -8.24
C MET A 3 32.51 -3.18 -7.11
N LEU A 4 31.81 -2.08 -7.40
CA LEU A 4 31.10 -1.33 -6.38
C LEU A 4 29.92 -2.18 -5.93
N GLU A 5 30.05 -2.81 -4.77
CA GLU A 5 28.91 -3.21 -3.95
C GLU A 5 28.05 -1.98 -3.65
N LYS A 6 27.10 -1.66 -4.53
CA LYS A 6 25.97 -0.82 -4.14
C LYS A 6 25.07 -1.67 -3.25
N LYS A 7 25.42 -1.75 -1.97
CA LYS A 7 24.42 -1.95 -0.92
C LYS A 7 23.39 -0.84 -1.13
N LEU A 8 22.18 -1.20 -1.55
CA LEU A 8 21.01 -0.35 -1.33
C LEU A 8 20.81 -0.29 0.19
N GLN A 9 21.57 0.62 0.81
CA GLN A 9 21.15 1.20 2.06
C GLN A 9 19.93 2.04 1.69
N ASN A 10 18.75 1.56 2.08
CA ASN A 10 17.60 2.44 2.26
C ASN A 10 18.14 3.64 3.05
N ASP A 11 18.11 4.83 2.46
CA ASP A 11 18.42 6.06 3.18
C ASP A 11 17.27 6.30 4.16
N VAL A 12 17.31 5.56 5.27
CA VAL A 12 16.71 5.96 6.52
C VAL A 12 17.45 7.23 6.90
N VAL A 13 16.93 8.38 6.48
CA VAL A 13 17.45 9.67 6.92
C VAL A 13 17.10 9.79 8.40
N ASN A 14 18.04 9.40 9.25
CA ASN A 14 17.93 9.57 10.69
C ASN A 14 18.05 11.07 10.98
N THR A 15 16.91 11.76 11.10
CA THR A 15 16.85 13.21 11.32
C THR A 15 17.15 13.61 12.76
N GLY A 16 17.65 12.69 13.60
CA GLY A 16 18.01 12.96 15.00
C GLY A 16 16.81 13.10 15.94
N LYS A 17 15.61 12.78 15.47
CA LYS A 17 14.39 12.50 16.23
C LYS A 17 13.81 11.21 15.66
N ASP A 18 13.07 10.44 16.45
CA ASP A 18 12.54 9.09 16.17
C ASP A 18 11.57 8.99 14.97
N ASP A 19 11.93 9.56 13.83
CA ASP A 19 11.14 9.65 12.62
C ASP A 19 11.88 9.06 11.42
N ILE A 20 11.53 7.80 11.14
CA ILE A 20 11.85 7.15 9.87
C ILE A 20 11.03 7.85 8.78
N VAL A 21 11.70 8.64 7.95
CA VAL A 21 11.11 9.27 6.76
C VAL A 21 11.30 8.32 5.59
N TYR A 22 10.19 7.83 5.04
CA TYR A 22 10.23 7.05 3.81
C TYR A 22 10.17 8.00 2.61
N VAL A 23 11.06 7.79 1.65
CA VAL A 23 11.23 8.63 0.45
C VAL A 23 11.19 7.78 -0.81
N ASN A 24 10.60 8.33 -1.87
CA ASN A 24 10.62 7.78 -3.21
C ASN A 24 11.99 7.97 -3.88
N LYS A 25 12.21 7.29 -5.01
CA LYS A 25 13.45 7.41 -5.82
C LYS A 25 13.75 8.82 -6.33
N ASP A 26 12.72 9.64 -6.49
CA ASP A 26 12.83 11.05 -6.88
C ASP A 26 13.08 11.99 -5.68
N GLY A 27 13.21 11.44 -4.47
CA GLY A 27 13.40 12.18 -3.23
C GLY A 27 12.10 12.78 -2.66
N SER A 28 10.95 12.54 -3.29
CA SER A 28 9.67 12.96 -2.72
C SER A 28 9.34 12.14 -1.47
N ARG A 29 8.70 12.79 -0.48
CA ARG A 29 8.29 12.12 0.76
C ARG A 29 7.03 11.30 0.52
N LEU A 30 7.02 10.07 1.03
CA LEU A 30 5.79 9.30 1.15
C LEU A 30 4.77 10.06 1.99
N SER A 31 3.48 9.89 1.66
CA SER A 31 2.42 10.50 2.47
C SER A 31 2.57 10.05 3.93
N PRO A 32 2.34 10.93 4.92
CA PRO A 32 2.46 10.56 6.33
C PRO A 32 1.63 9.36 6.73
N GLU A 33 0.45 9.18 6.13
CA GLU A 33 -0.42 8.03 6.41
C GLU A 33 0.16 6.72 5.87
N ILE A 34 0.75 6.73 4.68
CA ILE A 34 1.39 5.53 4.08
C ILE A 34 2.70 5.21 4.82
N ALA A 35 3.51 6.24 5.13
CA ALA A 35 4.72 6.09 5.92
C ALA A 35 4.43 5.49 7.31
N LYS A 36 3.36 5.96 7.97
CA LYS A 36 2.89 5.39 9.23
C LYS A 36 2.40 3.95 9.04
N LEU A 37 1.61 3.68 8.01
CA LEU A 37 1.12 2.33 7.69
C LEU A 37 2.27 1.33 7.55
N ILE A 38 3.31 1.70 6.79
CA ILE A 38 4.48 0.85 6.55
C ILE A 38 5.24 0.65 7.86
N ARG A 39 5.48 1.72 8.62
CA ARG A 39 6.14 1.67 9.94
C ARG A 39 5.41 0.74 10.91
N ASP A 40 4.10 0.89 11.04
CA ASP A 40 3.26 0.13 11.97
C ASP A 40 3.13 -1.34 11.54
N SER A 41 3.20 -1.59 10.23
CA SER A 41 3.10 -2.94 9.67
C SER A 41 4.38 -3.77 9.73
N GLY A 42 5.55 -3.12 9.88
CA GLY A 42 6.86 -3.78 9.92
C GLY A 42 7.30 -4.41 8.59
N TYR A 43 6.67 -4.05 7.47
CA TYR A 43 6.99 -4.61 6.15
C TYR A 43 8.27 -3.99 5.55
N GLN A 44 9.14 -4.82 4.99
CA GLN A 44 10.23 -4.37 4.13
C GLN A 44 9.74 -4.36 2.68
N LEU A 45 9.40 -3.18 2.18
CA LEU A 45 8.90 -2.99 0.82
C LEU A 45 10.02 -2.51 -0.11
N SER A 46 10.04 -3.05 -1.33
CA SER A 46 10.91 -2.51 -2.39
C SER A 46 10.40 -1.14 -2.88
N ASP A 47 11.27 -0.34 -3.48
CA ASP A 47 10.88 0.96 -4.06
C ASP A 47 9.70 0.85 -5.03
N VAL A 48 9.66 -0.22 -5.83
CA VAL A 48 8.58 -0.44 -6.80
C VAL A 48 7.26 -0.73 -6.08
N ALA A 49 7.31 -1.48 -4.98
CA ALA A 49 6.12 -1.75 -4.15
C ALA A 49 5.60 -0.47 -3.51
N LEU A 50 6.48 0.40 -3.03
CA LEU A 50 6.12 1.70 -2.45
C LEU A 50 5.41 2.59 -3.48
N MET A 51 5.99 2.75 -4.67
CA MET A 51 5.37 3.53 -5.75
C MET A 51 3.99 3.00 -6.14
N LEU A 52 3.80 1.68 -6.11
CA LEU A 52 2.51 1.06 -6.39
C LEU A 52 1.48 1.36 -5.30
N ILE A 53 1.88 1.27 -4.02
CA ILE A 53 1.02 1.60 -2.88
C ILE A 53 0.59 3.07 -2.92
N GLU A 54 1.50 3.98 -3.25
CA GLU A 54 1.17 5.40 -3.40
C GLU A 54 0.19 5.67 -4.55
N ALA A 55 0.43 5.07 -5.72
CA ALA A 55 -0.49 5.21 -6.84
C ALA A 55 -1.89 4.74 -6.48
N VAL A 56 -2.00 3.60 -5.80
CA VAL A 56 -3.27 3.06 -5.30
C VAL A 56 -3.89 3.99 -4.24
N ALA A 57 -3.11 4.51 -3.31
CA ALA A 57 -3.60 5.44 -2.30
C ALA A 57 -4.14 6.75 -2.91
N ALA A 58 -3.47 7.28 -3.93
CA ALA A 58 -3.93 8.47 -4.66
C ALA A 58 -5.27 8.23 -5.37
N GLU A 59 -5.49 7.04 -5.93
CA GLU A 59 -6.75 6.66 -6.56
C GLU A 59 -7.88 6.44 -5.54
N LEU A 60 -7.57 5.89 -4.37
CA LEU A 60 -8.53 5.66 -3.29
C LEU A 60 -8.89 6.95 -2.52
N GLY A 61 -7.96 7.90 -2.44
CA GLY A 61 -8.11 9.14 -1.67
C GLY A 61 -7.93 8.92 -0.17
N ASN A 62 -8.82 9.53 0.64
CA ASN A 62 -8.69 9.54 2.10
C ASN A 62 -8.65 8.10 2.67
N PRO A 63 -7.61 7.72 3.45
CA PRO A 63 -7.49 6.38 4.05
C PRO A 63 -8.65 5.97 4.97
N ASP A 64 -9.32 6.93 5.61
CA ASP A 64 -10.47 6.69 6.50
C ASP A 64 -11.80 6.56 5.75
N SER A 65 -11.81 6.87 4.46
CA SER A 65 -13.00 6.70 3.62
C SER A 65 -13.20 5.24 3.20
N PHE A 66 -14.39 4.98 2.68
CA PHE A 66 -14.80 3.65 2.23
C PHE A 66 -15.00 3.62 0.73
N THR A 67 -14.41 2.61 0.08
CA THR A 67 -14.58 2.37 -1.36
C THR A 67 -15.37 1.09 -1.59
N ALA A 68 -16.36 1.17 -2.48
CA ALA A 68 -17.19 0.03 -2.84
C ALA A 68 -16.37 -1.06 -3.55
N ARG A 69 -16.64 -2.34 -3.25
CA ARG A 69 -15.89 -3.48 -3.83
C ARG A 69 -15.78 -3.44 -5.35
N HIS A 70 -16.88 -3.12 -6.04
CA HIS A 70 -16.91 -3.08 -7.50
C HIS A 70 -16.02 -1.96 -8.04
N LYS A 71 -16.03 -0.79 -7.41
CA LYS A 71 -15.14 0.31 -7.77
C LYS A 71 -13.69 -0.12 -7.65
N ILE A 72 -13.28 -0.79 -6.56
CA ILE A 72 -11.89 -1.24 -6.40
C ILE A 72 -11.48 -2.23 -7.48
N ASN A 73 -12.38 -3.11 -7.94
CA ASN A 73 -12.11 -4.00 -9.08
C ASN A 73 -11.97 -3.22 -10.40
N GLU A 74 -12.57 -2.03 -10.50
CA GLU A 74 -12.49 -1.13 -11.66
C GLU A 74 -11.30 -0.15 -11.57
N ILE A 75 -10.68 0.03 -10.38
CA ILE A 75 -9.52 0.91 -10.21
C ILE A 75 -8.38 0.42 -11.12
N SER A 76 -7.65 1.39 -11.70
CA SER A 76 -6.74 1.32 -12.84
C SER A 76 -5.60 0.28 -12.74
N LYS A 77 -4.75 0.20 -13.78
CA LYS A 77 -3.55 -0.67 -13.87
C LYS A 77 -2.64 -0.64 -12.63
N SER A 78 -2.76 0.39 -11.80
CA SER A 78 -2.07 0.54 -10.51
C SER A 78 -2.50 -0.50 -9.48
N PHE A 79 -3.71 -1.07 -9.58
CA PHE A 79 -4.05 -2.24 -8.78
C PHE A 79 -3.43 -3.49 -9.39
N PRO A 80 -2.56 -4.22 -8.68
CA PRO A 80 -1.90 -5.43 -9.20
C PRO A 80 -2.87 -6.60 -9.44
N TYR A 81 -4.17 -6.41 -9.19
CA TYR A 81 -5.19 -7.46 -9.19
C TYR A 81 -6.26 -7.30 -10.28
N HIS A 82 -5.96 -6.61 -11.38
CA HIS A 82 -6.87 -6.56 -12.56
C HIS A 82 -7.43 -7.93 -12.98
N HIS A 83 -6.68 -9.01 -12.73
CA HIS A 83 -7.05 -10.39 -13.05
C HIS A 83 -7.60 -11.21 -11.84
N ARG A 84 -7.47 -10.72 -10.60
CA ARG A 84 -8.04 -11.34 -9.39
C ARG A 84 -9.02 -10.38 -8.74
N THR A 85 -10.32 -10.61 -8.91
CA THR A 85 -11.33 -9.77 -8.27
C THR A 85 -11.21 -9.83 -6.73
N LEU A 86 -11.54 -8.74 -6.05
CA LEU A 86 -11.66 -8.73 -4.58
C LEU A 86 -12.66 -9.77 -4.07
N ALA A 87 -13.62 -10.18 -4.88
CA ALA A 87 -14.54 -11.26 -4.54
C ALA A 87 -13.82 -12.61 -4.36
N ASN A 88 -12.76 -12.88 -5.15
CA ASN A 88 -11.93 -14.06 -4.94
C ASN A 88 -11.15 -13.96 -3.63
N ARG A 89 -10.61 -12.77 -3.31
CA ARG A 89 -9.90 -12.55 -2.05
C ARG A 89 -10.81 -12.67 -0.83
N ASP A 90 -12.05 -12.17 -0.93
CA ASP A 90 -13.09 -12.38 0.08
C ASP A 90 -13.29 -13.86 0.34
N SER A 91 -13.49 -14.64 -0.73
CA SER A 91 -13.77 -16.07 -0.65
C SER A 91 -12.60 -16.87 -0.07
N LEU A 92 -11.37 -16.40 -0.29
CA LEU A 92 -10.15 -17.00 0.26
C LEU A 92 -9.79 -16.49 1.66
N GLY A 93 -10.53 -15.54 2.22
CA GLY A 93 -10.20 -14.92 3.51
C GLY A 93 -8.93 -14.05 3.48
N THR A 94 -8.49 -13.62 2.29
CA THR A 94 -7.28 -12.82 2.06
C THR A 94 -7.59 -11.39 1.60
N GLY A 95 -8.86 -10.98 1.65
CA GLY A 95 -9.32 -9.63 1.34
C GLY A 95 -9.01 -8.60 2.44
N PRO A 96 -9.38 -7.33 2.23
CA PRO A 96 -9.22 -6.29 3.23
C PRO A 96 -10.05 -6.61 4.49
N LYS A 97 -9.48 -6.34 5.67
CA LYS A 97 -10.08 -6.72 6.96
C LYS A 97 -11.29 -5.86 7.29
N GLU A 98 -11.12 -4.54 7.30
CA GLU A 98 -12.19 -3.62 7.68
C GLU A 98 -13.13 -3.34 6.51
N HIS A 99 -14.40 -3.65 6.73
CA HIS A 99 -15.45 -3.45 5.76
C HIS A 99 -16.79 -3.16 6.43
N ILE A 100 -17.66 -2.48 5.70
CA ILE A 100 -19.07 -2.27 6.05
C ILE A 100 -19.94 -2.83 4.93
N ASN A 101 -21.12 -3.33 5.29
CA ASN A 101 -22.14 -3.77 4.35
C ASN A 101 -23.30 -2.78 4.36
N ILE A 102 -23.64 -2.21 3.20
CA ILE A 102 -24.80 -1.34 3.02
C ILE A 102 -25.72 -2.03 2.01
N GLY A 103 -26.80 -2.63 2.51
CA GLY A 103 -27.66 -3.52 1.72
C GLY A 103 -26.85 -4.69 1.15
N LYS A 104 -26.91 -4.89 -0.17
CA LYS A 104 -26.15 -5.93 -0.88
C LYS A 104 -24.70 -5.55 -1.22
N TYR A 105 -24.28 -4.33 -0.92
CA TYR A 105 -22.98 -3.80 -1.33
C TYR A 105 -22.00 -3.85 -0.17
N LYS A 106 -20.79 -4.33 -0.46
CA LYS A 106 -19.65 -4.38 0.45
C LYS A 106 -18.71 -3.21 0.14
N PHE A 107 -18.33 -2.47 1.17
CA PHE A 107 -17.40 -1.36 1.10
C PHE A 107 -16.23 -1.63 2.02
N TYR A 108 -15.01 -1.37 1.58
CA TYR A 108 -13.82 -1.54 2.39
C TYR A 108 -13.27 -0.19 2.78
N ARG A 109 -12.73 -0.12 4.01
CA ARG A 109 -11.96 1.06 4.40
C ARG A 109 -10.70 1.12 3.56
N ASN A 110 -10.39 2.30 3.03
CA ASN A 110 -9.25 2.50 2.14
C ASN A 110 -7.93 2.06 2.80
N LEU A 111 -7.76 2.37 4.09
CA LEU A 111 -6.62 1.92 4.88
C LEU A 111 -6.43 0.40 4.85
N SER A 112 -7.49 -0.39 5.06
CA SER A 112 -7.40 -1.85 5.02
C SER A 112 -7.08 -2.40 3.64
N ILE A 113 -7.43 -1.69 2.56
CA ILE A 113 -7.01 -2.07 1.20
C ILE A 113 -5.50 -1.88 1.06
N LEU A 114 -4.97 -0.75 1.53
CA LEU A 114 -3.54 -0.46 1.52
C LEU A 114 -2.75 -1.44 2.40
N GLU A 115 -3.24 -1.79 3.59
CA GLU A 115 -2.60 -2.80 4.45
C GLU A 115 -2.47 -4.16 3.77
N MET A 116 -3.56 -4.60 3.12
CA MET A 116 -3.57 -5.84 2.35
C MET A 116 -2.54 -5.78 1.22
N LEU A 117 -2.47 -4.65 0.52
CA LEU A 117 -1.51 -4.44 -0.56
C LEU A 117 -0.06 -4.46 -0.06
N CYS A 118 0.25 -3.76 1.05
CA CYS A 118 1.56 -3.81 1.68
C CYS A 118 1.95 -5.25 2.04
N LYS A 119 1.03 -6.01 2.62
CA LYS A 119 1.27 -7.41 2.99
C LYS A 119 1.59 -8.30 1.79
N ASP A 120 0.90 -8.08 0.68
CA ASP A 120 1.10 -8.86 -0.53
C ASP A 120 2.43 -8.54 -1.22
N LEU A 121 2.82 -7.26 -1.23
CA LEU A 121 4.03 -6.77 -1.91
C LEU A 121 5.31 -6.89 -1.06
N CYS A 122 5.18 -7.22 0.23
CA CYS A 122 6.31 -7.51 1.10
C CYS A 122 6.90 -8.93 0.91
N LYS A 123 6.23 -9.79 0.14
CA LYS A 123 6.67 -11.16 -0.14
C LYS A 123 7.48 -11.25 -1.42
#